data_AF-A0AAN9S824-F1
#
_entry.id   AF-A0AAN9S824-F1
#
_cell.length_a   1.000
_cell.length_b   1.000
_cell.length_c   1.000
_cell.angle_alpha   90.00
_cell.angle_beta   90.00
_cell.angle_gamma   90.00
#
_symmetry.space_group_name_H-M   'P 1'
#
loop_
_entity.id
_entity.type
_entity.pdbx_description
1 polymer ?
#
loop_
_entity_poly.entity_id
_entity_poly.type
_entity_poly.pdbx_seq_one_letter_code
_entity_poly.pdbx_strand_id
1 'polypeptide(L)'
;MLFWMELILSLREDRLSTRTSLQGTSQAIASKTRNTGLFDYIWVQFYNSPPCQYTTGNVVNLQNSWALWTSKVPAGKIFLGLPASLNATNNGGYIPPSILISEVLTAIKNSTKY
;
A
#
# COMPACT_ATOMS: atom_id res chain seq x y z
N MET A 1 13.51 21.35 2.52
CA MET A 1 13.53 20.96 1.09
C MET A 1 14.67 19.98 0.79
N LEU A 2 14.90 18.96 1.64
CA LEU A 2 15.93 17.93 1.40
C LEU A 2 15.52 16.51 1.87
N PHE A 3 14.36 16.35 2.51
CA PHE A 3 13.82 15.03 2.87
C PHE A 3 13.04 14.34 1.73
N TRP A 4 12.84 15.06 0.61
CA TRP A 4 11.99 14.63 -0.51
C TRP A 4 12.75 13.99 -1.68
N MET A 5 14.08 14.16 -1.77
CA MET A 5 14.88 13.55 -2.84
C MET A 5 15.31 12.10 -2.55
N GLU A 6 15.39 11.71 -1.28
CA GLU A 6 15.75 10.34 -0.87
C GLU A 6 14.67 9.32 -1.28
N LEU A 7 13.38 9.68 -1.20
CA LEU A 7 12.28 8.79 -1.57
C LEU A 7 12.18 8.60 -3.09
N ILE A 8 12.51 9.64 -3.88
CA ILE A 8 12.52 9.57 -5.35
C ILE A 8 13.74 8.78 -5.85
N LEU A 9 14.87 8.85 -5.15
CA LEU A 9 16.06 8.05 -5.47
C LEU A 9 15.83 6.56 -5.16
N SER A 10 15.20 6.23 -4.03
CA SER A 10 14.81 4.84 -3.72
C SER A 10 13.89 4.22 -4.79
N LEU A 11 13.03 5.02 -5.43
CA LEU A 11 12.14 4.57 -6.51
C LEU A 11 12.79 4.59 -7.91
N ARG A 12 13.94 5.26 -8.07
CA ARG A 12 14.69 5.31 -9.33
C ARG A 12 15.73 4.20 -9.43
N GLU A 13 16.27 3.73 -8.31
CA GLU A 13 17.25 2.63 -8.28
C GLU A 13 16.64 1.24 -8.55
N ASP A 14 15.33 1.07 -8.38
CA ASP A 14 14.60 -0.17 -8.69
C ASP A 14 14.37 -0.41 -10.21
N ARG A 15 14.84 0.48 -11.09
CA ARG A 15 14.63 0.36 -12.55
C ARG A 15 15.44 -0.73 -13.26
N LEU A 16 16.16 -1.57 -12.53
CA LEU A 16 16.90 -2.72 -13.11
C LEU A 16 16.35 -4.09 -12.71
N SER A 17 15.33 -4.18 -11.86
CA SER A 17 14.66 -5.46 -11.60
C SER A 17 13.46 -5.63 -12.54
N THR A 18 13.71 -6.33 -13.64
CA THR A 18 12.70 -6.82 -14.57
C THR A 18 11.58 -7.54 -13.80
N ARG A 19 10.35 -7.00 -13.74
CA ARG A 19 9.04 -7.73 -13.75
C ARG A 19 7.87 -6.82 -13.31
N THR A 20 7.09 -6.40 -14.31
CA THR A 20 5.66 -6.03 -14.23
C THR A 20 5.17 -5.32 -12.95
N SER A 21 5.29 -3.99 -12.93
CA SER A 21 4.43 -3.14 -12.11
C SER A 21 3.01 -3.17 -12.70
N LEU A 22 2.18 -4.10 -12.22
CA LEU A 22 0.74 -4.08 -12.52
C LEU A 22 0.08 -3.11 -11.54
N GLN A 23 -0.11 -1.85 -11.98
CA GLN A 23 -0.95 -0.88 -11.29
C GLN A 23 -2.41 -1.36 -11.36
N GLY A 24 -2.82 -2.18 -10.40
CA GLY A 24 -4.18 -2.69 -10.27
C GLY A 24 -4.97 -1.93 -9.24
N THR A 25 -6.03 -1.26 -9.66
CA THR A 25 -7.14 -0.96 -8.75
C THR A 25 -7.79 -2.29 -8.35
N SER A 26 -8.04 -2.44 -7.06
CA SER A 26 -8.10 -3.72 -6.35
C SER A 26 -9.36 -4.57 -6.55
N GLN A 27 -9.99 -4.59 -7.74
CA GLN A 27 -11.09 -5.51 -8.00
C GLN A 27 -10.89 -6.42 -9.23
N ALA A 28 -10.11 -6.01 -10.22
CA ALA A 28 -9.99 -6.79 -11.46
C ALA A 28 -8.78 -7.75 -11.52
N ILE A 29 -7.69 -7.49 -10.79
CA ILE A 29 -6.43 -8.25 -10.95
C ILE A 29 -6.41 -9.56 -10.13
N ALA A 30 -7.25 -9.69 -9.09
CA ALA A 30 -7.25 -10.86 -8.21
C ALA A 30 -7.94 -12.12 -8.77
N SER A 31 -8.55 -12.05 -9.97
CA SER A 31 -9.27 -13.20 -10.53
C SER A 31 -8.38 -14.20 -11.28
N LYS A 32 -7.17 -13.81 -11.74
CA LYS A 32 -6.34 -14.66 -12.63
C LYS A 32 -4.95 -15.05 -12.11
N THR A 33 -4.52 -14.58 -10.94
CA THR A 33 -3.20 -14.92 -10.35
C THR A 33 -3.30 -15.63 -9.00
N ARG A 34 -4.37 -16.41 -8.80
CA ARG A 34 -4.53 -17.30 -7.66
C ARG A 34 -3.47 -18.40 -7.75
N ASN A 35 -2.47 -18.37 -6.87
CA ASN A 35 -1.64 -19.52 -6.40
C ASN A 35 -0.17 -19.66 -6.83
N THR A 36 0.47 -18.70 -7.50
CA THR A 36 1.86 -18.94 -7.96
C THR A 36 2.97 -18.27 -7.14
N GLY A 37 2.64 -17.43 -6.14
CA GLY A 37 3.68 -16.80 -5.31
C GLY A 37 4.72 -15.99 -6.10
N LEU A 38 4.35 -15.52 -7.30
CA LEU A 38 5.28 -14.93 -8.27
C LEU A 38 5.75 -13.52 -7.93
N PHE A 39 5.19 -12.89 -6.90
CA PHE A 39 5.49 -11.51 -6.57
C PHE A 39 6.34 -11.44 -5.31
N ASP A 40 7.60 -11.07 -5.48
CA ASP A 40 8.51 -10.80 -4.35
C ASP A 40 8.02 -9.59 -3.54
N TYR A 41 7.48 -8.58 -4.24
CA TYR A 41 7.02 -7.32 -3.66
C TYR A 41 5.71 -6.86 -4.30
N ILE A 42 4.76 -6.42 -3.48
CA ILE A 42 3.49 -5.82 -3.94
C ILE A 42 3.28 -4.48 -3.24
N TRP A 43 2.95 -3.44 -3.99
CA TRP A 43 2.47 -2.17 -3.45
C TRP A 43 0.95 -2.09 -3.62
N VAL A 44 0.22 -2.02 -2.51
CA VAL A 44 -1.24 -1.91 -2.54
C VAL A 44 -1.64 -0.45 -2.35
N GLN A 45 -2.43 0.09 -3.26
CA GLN A 45 -2.95 1.45 -3.19
C GLN A 45 -4.12 1.54 -2.21
N PHE A 46 -3.95 2.28 -1.11
CA PHE A 46 -4.97 2.50 -0.06
C PHE A 46 -5.59 3.91 -0.12
N TYR A 47 -5.73 4.46 -1.32
CA TYR A 47 -6.32 5.78 -1.56
C TYR A 47 -7.19 5.77 -2.82
N ASN A 48 -8.06 6.77 -2.98
CA ASN A 48 -9.11 6.82 -4.00
C ASN A 48 -10.05 5.59 -4.03
N SER A 49 -10.10 4.82 -2.94
CA SER A 49 -10.85 3.58 -2.79
C SER A 49 -11.58 3.56 -1.44
N PRO A 50 -12.79 4.16 -1.34
CA PRO A 50 -13.56 4.27 -0.10
C PRO A 50 -13.69 3.01 0.77
N PRO A 51 -13.84 1.78 0.22
CA PRO A 51 -14.01 0.59 1.07
C PRO A 51 -12.72 0.10 1.75
N CYS A 52 -11.54 0.55 1.31
CA CYS A 52 -10.26 0.09 1.86
C CYS A 52 -9.33 1.23 2.29
N GLN A 53 -9.66 2.49 2.03
CA GLN A 53 -8.80 3.61 2.43
C GLN A 53 -9.04 4.08 3.87
N TYR A 54 -8.13 4.93 4.34
CA TYR A 54 -8.35 5.75 5.52
C TYR A 54 -9.40 6.83 5.24
N THR A 55 -10.32 6.99 6.19
CA THR A 55 -11.27 8.11 6.26
C THR A 55 -10.97 8.88 7.52
N THR A 56 -11.15 10.21 7.53
CA THR A 56 -10.85 11.07 8.68
C THR A 56 -11.38 10.48 10.00
N GLY A 57 -10.47 10.14 10.92
CA GLY A 57 -10.79 9.56 12.22
C GLY A 57 -11.15 8.06 12.21
N ASN A 58 -11.00 7.36 11.09
CA ASN A 58 -11.33 5.95 10.97
C ASN A 58 -10.29 5.17 10.14
N VAL A 59 -9.47 4.38 10.84
CA VAL A 59 -8.46 3.47 10.28
C VAL A 59 -8.96 2.05 10.01
N VAL A 60 -10.18 1.71 10.43
CA VAL A 60 -10.70 0.34 10.47
C VAL A 60 -10.78 -0.30 9.08
N ASN A 61 -11.25 0.45 8.08
CA ASN A 61 -11.36 -0.05 6.70
C ASN A 61 -9.99 -0.42 6.11
N LEU A 62 -8.98 0.42 6.36
CA LEU A 62 -7.61 0.18 5.94
C LEU A 62 -7.01 -1.03 6.66
N GLN A 63 -7.15 -1.11 7.97
CA GLN A 63 -6.62 -2.23 8.76
C GLN A 63 -7.26 -3.57 8.36
N ASN A 64 -8.58 -3.60 8.15
CA ASN A 64 -9.30 -4.78 7.70
C ASN A 64 -8.84 -5.21 6.30
N SER A 65 -8.69 -4.25 5.39
CA SER A 65 -8.19 -4.53 4.05
C SER A 65 -6.74 -5.02 4.08
N TRP A 66 -5.88 -4.43 4.91
CA TRP A 66 -4.50 -4.88 5.12
C TRP A 66 -4.43 -6.34 5.60
N ALA A 67 -5.27 -6.71 6.58
CA ALA A 67 -5.35 -8.08 7.08
C ALA A 67 -5.80 -9.07 5.98
N LEU A 68 -6.71 -8.66 5.09
CA LEU A 68 -7.12 -9.46 3.93
C LEU A 68 -5.99 -9.63 2.91
N TRP A 69 -5.27 -8.58 2.57
CA TRP A 69 -4.13 -8.63 1.64
C TRP A 69 -3.02 -9.54 2.16
N THR A 70 -2.63 -9.35 3.41
CA THR A 70 -1.55 -10.13 4.03
C THR A 70 -1.95 -11.58 4.31
N SER A 71 -3.22 -11.91 4.49
CA SER A 71 -3.67 -13.31 4.63
C SER A 71 -3.89 -14.02 3.29
N LYS A 72 -4.49 -13.37 2.31
CA LYS A 72 -4.97 -14.04 1.08
C LYS A 72 -4.02 -13.98 -0.11
N VAL A 73 -3.10 -13.02 -0.14
CA VAL A 73 -2.23 -12.81 -1.30
C VAL A 73 -0.87 -13.48 -1.09
N PRO A 74 -0.47 -14.44 -1.94
CA PRO A 74 0.85 -15.04 -1.88
C PRO A 74 1.88 -14.07 -2.45
N ALA A 75 2.67 -13.45 -1.56
CA ALA A 75 3.73 -12.51 -1.88
C ALA A 75 4.84 -12.58 -0.81
N GLY A 76 6.07 -12.22 -1.18
CA GLY A 76 7.18 -12.10 -0.23
C GLY A 76 6.96 -10.95 0.75
N LYS A 77 6.76 -9.74 0.21
CA LYS A 77 6.46 -8.52 0.97
C LYS A 77 5.32 -7.73 0.34
N ILE A 78 4.57 -7.04 1.19
CA ILE A 78 3.47 -6.16 0.83
C ILE A 78 3.76 -4.79 1.44
N PHE A 79 3.62 -3.75 0.63
CA PHE A 79 3.84 -2.36 1.01
C PHE A 79 2.55 -1.56 0.95
N LEU A 80 2.44 -0.61 1.88
CA LEU A 80 1.33 0.31 2.00
C LEU A 80 1.52 1.51 1.06
N GLY A 81 0.77 1.56 -0.04
CA GLY A 81 0.76 2.69 -0.96
C GLY A 81 -0.16 3.80 -0.47
N LEU A 82 0.42 4.96 -0.12
CA LEU A 82 -0.27 6.13 0.40
C LEU A 82 0.02 7.38 -0.44
N PRO A 83 -0.91 8.35 -0.50
CA PRO A 83 -0.65 9.62 -1.13
C PRO A 83 0.26 10.46 -0.22
N ALA A 84 1.26 11.11 -0.82
CA ALA A 84 2.25 11.89 -0.08
C ALA A 84 1.72 13.22 0.47
N SER A 85 0.56 13.68 0.00
CA SER A 85 -0.11 14.89 0.47
C SER A 85 -1.62 14.80 0.25
N LEU A 86 -2.38 15.68 0.89
CA LEU A 86 -3.83 15.80 0.68
C LEU A 86 -4.18 16.06 -0.79
N ASN A 87 -3.37 16.86 -1.50
CA ASN A 87 -3.58 17.21 -2.90
C ASN A 87 -3.14 16.12 -3.89
N ALA A 88 -2.51 15.04 -3.41
CA ALA A 88 -2.11 13.90 -4.24
C ALA A 88 -3.25 12.87 -4.40
N THR A 89 -4.43 13.13 -3.85
CA THR A 89 -5.61 12.27 -3.96
C THR A 89 -6.86 13.13 -4.14
N ASN A 90 -7.78 12.68 -5.00
CA ASN A 90 -9.03 13.41 -5.27
C ASN A 90 -10.21 12.81 -4.51
N ASN A 91 -10.06 11.58 -4.01
CA ASN A 91 -11.14 10.82 -3.37
C ASN A 91 -10.68 10.18 -2.05
N GLY A 92 -9.89 10.92 -1.26
CA GLY A 92 -9.49 10.53 0.10
C GLY A 92 -8.34 9.53 0.19
N GLY A 93 -8.04 9.07 1.40
CA GLY A 93 -6.92 8.17 1.70
C GLY A 93 -5.61 8.86 2.10
N TYR A 94 -5.58 10.19 2.20
CA TYR A 94 -4.46 10.88 2.86
C TYR A 94 -4.52 10.66 4.37
N ILE A 95 -3.41 10.19 4.93
CA ILE A 95 -3.28 9.89 6.36
C ILE A 95 -2.32 10.91 6.97
N PRO A 96 -2.73 11.68 7.99
CA PRO A 96 -1.81 12.55 8.72
C PRO A 96 -0.63 11.73 9.29
N PRO A 97 0.61 12.26 9.28
CA PRO A 97 1.78 11.51 9.75
C PRO A 97 1.65 10.98 11.19
N SER A 98 1.01 11.73 12.09
CA SER A 98 0.76 11.31 13.47
C SER A 98 -0.08 10.03 13.52
N ILE A 99 -1.22 10.02 12.81
CA ILE A 99 -2.15 8.88 12.72
C ILE A 99 -1.48 7.69 12.01
N LEU A 100 -0.71 7.94 10.95
CA LEU A 100 0.04 6.91 10.24
C LEU A 100 0.97 6.17 11.21
N ILE A 101 1.73 6.91 12.02
CA ILE A 101 2.71 6.33 12.95
C ILE A 101 2.00 5.62 14.12
N SER A 102 1.02 6.26 14.76
CA SER A 102 0.42 5.76 16.00
C SER A 102 -0.53 4.58 15.78
N GLU A 103 -1.32 4.60 14.70
CA GLU A 103 -2.43 3.67 14.51
C GLU A 103 -2.21 2.70 13.35
N VAL A 104 -1.70 3.18 12.22
CA VAL A 104 -1.57 2.35 11.01
C VAL A 104 -0.30 1.51 11.07
N LEU A 105 0.86 2.12 11.29
CA LEU A 105 2.13 1.40 11.34
C LEU A 105 2.16 0.35 12.46
N THR A 106 1.59 0.66 13.62
CA THR A 106 1.44 -0.28 14.74
C THR A 106 0.62 -1.51 14.34
N ALA A 107 -0.44 -1.34 13.53
CA ALA A 107 -1.28 -2.44 13.09
C ALA A 107 -0.62 -3.29 11.99
N ILE A 108 -0.01 -2.66 10.99
CA ILE A 108 0.52 -3.38 9.82
C ILE A 108 1.82 -4.13 10.10
N LYS A 109 2.66 -3.62 11.03
CA LYS A 109 3.94 -4.24 11.44
C LYS A 109 3.78 -5.61 12.09
N ASN A 110 2.58 -5.96 12.55
CA ASN A 110 2.29 -7.29 13.10
C ASN A 110 2.24 -8.39 12.02
N SER A 111 2.19 -8.02 10.74
CA SER A 111 2.24 -8.98 9.64
C SER A 111 3.68 -9.32 9.25
N THR A 112 4.00 -10.60 9.08
CA THR A 112 5.32 -11.05 8.58
C THR A 112 5.60 -10.62 7.13
N LYS A 113 4.55 -10.22 6.40
CA LYS A 113 4.63 -9.71 5.02
C LYS A 113 4.90 -8.20 4.94
N TYR A 114 4.89 -7.48 6.06
CA TYR A 114 5.41 -6.10 6.14
C TYR A 114 6.94 -6.15 6.26
#